data_AF-A0A8S9W3E7-F1
#
_entry.id   AF-A0A8S9W3E7-F1
#
_cell.length_a   1.000
_cell.length_b   1.000
_cell.length_c   1.000
_cell.angle_alpha   90.00
_cell.angle_beta   90.00
_cell.angle_gamma   90.00
#
_symmetry.space_group_name_H-M   'P 1'
#
loop_
_entity.id
_entity.type
_entity.pdbx_description
1 polymer ?
#
loop_
_entity_poly.entity_id
_entity_poly.type
_entity_poly.pdbx_seq_one_letter_code
_entity_poly.pdbx_strand_id
1 'polypeptide(L)'
;MTKNHHSVAFIPVTSSGVFCRVSINIRSKRPRDVLNEIKWRGYQMHECTIYYLHRGAPNDTRIVRGSEITSLGNSFFTLENSSSIPYHRIRRIEYGGEVVYRKGKGQGQGQGGNESV
;
A
#
# COMPACT_ATOMS: atom_id res chain seq x y z
N MET A 1 44.01 35.23 -4.44
CA MET A 1 42.90 35.06 -3.45
C MET A 1 42.81 33.59 -3.05
N THR A 2 41.95 33.25 -2.08
CA THR A 2 41.92 31.94 -1.41
C THR A 2 40.74 31.06 -1.86
N LYS A 3 40.86 29.74 -1.59
CA LYS A 3 39.80 28.71 -1.55
C LYS A 3 39.20 28.27 -2.90
N ASN A 4 38.73 27.02 -3.06
CA ASN A 4 39.08 25.73 -2.43
C ASN A 4 38.50 24.60 -3.33
N HIS A 5 39.01 23.38 -3.22
CA HIS A 5 38.25 22.20 -3.68
C HIS A 5 36.94 22.08 -2.88
N HIS A 6 35.85 21.68 -3.54
CA HIS A 6 34.80 20.83 -2.96
C HIS A 6 34.15 20.01 -4.07
N SER A 7 34.67 18.80 -4.26
CA SER A 7 34.02 17.79 -5.12
C SER A 7 32.82 17.20 -4.37
N VAL A 8 31.62 17.66 -4.68
CA VAL A 8 30.37 17.07 -4.17
C VAL A 8 30.05 15.80 -4.96
N ALA A 9 30.65 14.68 -4.54
CA ALA A 9 30.33 13.36 -5.06
C ALA A 9 28.85 13.06 -4.75
N PHE A 10 28.00 13.07 -5.78
CA PHE A 10 26.58 12.79 -5.65
C PHE A 10 26.38 11.28 -5.48
N ILE A 11 26.51 10.79 -4.25
CA ILE A 11 26.38 9.36 -3.93
C ILE A 11 24.96 8.90 -4.30
N PRO A 12 24.78 8.01 -5.30
CA PRO A 12 23.49 7.37 -5.49
C PRO A 12 23.30 6.40 -4.32
N VAL A 13 22.48 6.78 -3.33
CA VAL A 13 22.03 5.80 -2.33
C VAL A 13 21.05 4.85 -3.02
N THR A 14 21.62 3.83 -3.68
CA THR A 14 20.90 2.63 -4.07
C THR A 14 20.40 1.99 -2.79
N SER A 15 19.21 2.39 -2.37
CA SER A 15 18.49 1.79 -1.26
C SER A 15 18.14 0.37 -1.68
N SER A 16 19.10 -0.53 -1.48
CA SER A 16 18.95 -1.98 -1.51
C SER A 16 18.08 -2.36 -0.32
N GLY A 17 16.82 -1.95 -0.40
CA GLY A 17 15.81 -2.15 0.61
C GLY A 17 15.66 -3.64 0.81
N VAL A 18 16.29 -4.15 1.86
CA VAL A 18 16.02 -5.47 2.39
C VAL A 18 14.54 -5.48 2.69
N PHE A 19 13.75 -6.12 1.83
CA PHE A 19 12.32 -6.34 2.04
C PHE A 19 12.21 -7.27 3.25
N CYS A 20 12.25 -6.65 4.43
CA CYS A 20 12.08 -7.32 5.70
C CYS A 20 10.67 -7.90 5.67
N ARG A 21 10.55 -9.22 5.45
CA ARG A 21 9.28 -9.81 5.02
C ARG A 21 8.36 -10.02 6.23
N VAL A 22 7.88 -8.90 6.77
CA VAL A 22 7.05 -8.85 7.98
C VAL A 22 5.78 -9.66 7.74
N SER A 23 5.79 -10.89 8.27
CA SER A 23 4.71 -11.86 8.06
C SER A 23 3.53 -11.50 8.99
N ILE A 24 2.73 -10.51 8.60
CA ILE A 24 1.70 -9.93 9.48
C ILE A 24 0.47 -10.84 9.63
N ASN A 25 0.21 -11.27 10.87
CA ASN A 25 -0.88 -12.18 11.20
C ASN A 25 -2.21 -11.42 11.41
N ILE A 26 -2.77 -10.88 10.33
CA ILE A 26 -4.12 -10.29 10.31
C ILE A 26 -5.16 -11.41 10.24
N ARG A 27 -6.14 -11.39 11.16
CA ARG A 27 -7.20 -12.40 11.26
C ARG A 27 -8.48 -11.98 10.51
N SER A 28 -8.65 -10.69 10.31
CA SER A 28 -9.93 -10.06 9.97
C SER A 28 -10.34 -10.21 8.51
N LYS A 29 -11.64 -10.48 8.29
CA LYS A 29 -12.26 -10.64 6.96
C LYS A 29 -13.04 -9.41 6.47
N ARG A 30 -12.87 -8.24 7.11
CA ARG A 30 -13.50 -6.96 6.69
C ARG A 30 -12.40 -5.90 6.51
N PRO A 31 -12.47 -5.02 5.49
CA PRO A 31 -11.38 -4.11 5.17
C PRO A 31 -11.13 -3.04 6.25
N ARG A 32 -12.17 -2.60 6.95
CA ARG A 32 -12.08 -1.75 8.15
C ARG A 32 -11.24 -2.40 9.24
N ASP A 33 -11.54 -3.66 9.54
CA ASP A 33 -10.96 -4.38 10.67
C ASP A 33 -9.52 -4.82 10.36
N VAL A 34 -9.20 -5.06 9.07
CA VAL A 34 -7.83 -5.21 8.54
C VAL A 34 -7.01 -3.92 8.74
N LEU A 35 -7.52 -2.76 8.31
CA LEU A 35 -6.81 -1.47 8.48
C LEU A 35 -6.65 -1.09 9.96
N ASN A 36 -7.62 -1.44 10.80
CA ASN A 36 -7.52 -1.31 12.26
C ASN A 36 -6.45 -2.25 12.84
N GLU A 37 -6.35 -3.50 12.40
CA GLU A 37 -5.25 -4.40 12.83
C GLU A 37 -3.87 -3.89 12.41
N ILE A 38 -3.75 -3.20 11.26
CA ILE A 38 -2.51 -2.53 10.88
C ILE A 38 -2.20 -1.38 11.84
N LYS A 39 -3.16 -0.46 12.05
CA LYS A 39 -2.97 0.73 12.90
C LYS A 39 -2.70 0.40 14.36
N TRP A 40 -3.49 -0.49 14.98
CA TRP A 40 -3.46 -0.73 16.42
C TRP A 40 -2.37 -1.72 16.88
N ARG A 41 -1.80 -2.52 15.97
CA ARG A 41 -0.66 -3.41 16.27
C ARG A 41 0.70 -2.74 16.02
N GLY A 42 0.73 -1.47 15.61
CA GLY A 42 1.97 -0.73 15.33
C GLY A 42 2.67 -1.14 14.04
N TYR A 43 1.95 -1.69 13.06
CA TYR A 43 2.51 -2.01 11.75
C TYR A 43 2.70 -0.74 10.89
N GLN A 44 3.70 -0.77 10.00
CA GLN A 44 4.13 0.38 9.23
C GLN A 44 3.13 0.72 8.12
N MET A 45 2.35 1.79 8.34
CA MET A 45 1.25 2.15 7.43
C MET A 45 1.75 2.50 6.00
N HIS A 46 3.02 2.86 5.82
CA HIS A 46 3.60 3.09 4.48
C HIS A 46 3.82 1.79 3.66
N GLU A 47 3.90 0.62 4.30
CA GLU A 47 3.98 -0.69 3.62
C GLU A 47 2.58 -1.16 3.15
N CYS A 48 1.51 -0.55 3.66
CA CYS A 48 0.12 -0.85 3.30
C CYS A 48 -0.26 -0.19 1.96
N THR A 49 -0.96 -0.91 1.09
CA THR A 49 -1.47 -0.42 -0.21
C THR A 49 -2.93 -0.81 -0.39
N ILE A 50 -3.80 0.17 -0.59
CA ILE A 50 -5.27 0.02 -0.64
C ILE A 50 -5.76 0.24 -2.07
N TYR A 51 -6.44 -0.76 -2.63
CA TYR A 51 -7.07 -0.69 -3.95
C TYR A 51 -8.57 -0.50 -3.78
N TYR A 52 -9.14 0.55 -4.39
CA TYR A 52 -10.56 0.89 -4.24
C TYR A 52 -11.20 1.28 -5.57
N LEU A 53 -12.48 0.94 -5.72
CA LEU A 53 -13.27 1.25 -6.92
C LEU A 53 -13.48 2.77 -7.04
N HIS A 54 -13.22 3.32 -8.22
CA HIS A 54 -13.38 4.75 -8.54
C HIS A 54 -13.95 4.91 -9.96
N ARG A 55 -15.18 5.42 -10.05
CA ARG A 55 -15.89 5.67 -11.32
C ARG A 55 -15.06 6.64 -12.18
N GLY A 56 -14.77 6.27 -13.42
CA GLY A 56 -13.99 7.13 -14.34
C GLY A 56 -12.49 7.16 -14.07
N ALA A 57 -11.95 6.18 -13.33
CA ALA A 57 -10.52 5.88 -13.34
C ALA A 57 -10.23 4.83 -14.43
N PRO A 58 -9.03 4.81 -15.05
CA PRO A 58 -8.61 3.67 -15.85
C PRO A 58 -8.69 2.39 -15.00
N ASN A 59 -9.21 1.30 -15.58
CA ASN A 59 -9.49 0.03 -14.90
C ASN A 59 -10.45 0.15 -13.68
N ASP A 60 -11.27 1.21 -13.61
CA ASP A 60 -12.23 1.54 -12.53
C ASP A 60 -11.67 1.50 -11.10
N THR A 61 -10.34 1.50 -10.96
CA THR A 61 -9.65 1.21 -9.69
C THR A 61 -8.56 2.23 -9.46
N ARG A 62 -8.52 2.82 -8.26
CA ARG A 62 -7.38 3.62 -7.80
C ARG A 62 -6.63 2.89 -6.68
N ILE A 63 -5.35 3.22 -6.59
CA ILE A 63 -4.40 2.72 -5.61
C ILE A 63 -4.04 3.91 -4.70
N VAL A 64 -3.96 3.68 -3.40
CA VAL A 64 -3.55 4.63 -2.37
C VAL A 64 -2.61 3.92 -1.41
N ARG A 65 -1.49 4.54 -1.05
CA ARG A 65 -0.60 4.05 0.01
C ARG A 65 -1.20 4.39 1.38
N GLY A 66 -0.98 3.54 2.36
CA GLY A 66 -1.40 3.81 3.74
C GLY A 66 -0.69 5.04 4.35
N SER A 67 0.48 5.43 3.83
CA SER A 67 1.13 6.69 4.18
C SER A 67 0.26 7.93 3.91
N GLU A 68 -0.62 7.88 2.90
CA GLU A 68 -1.54 8.98 2.55
C GLU A 68 -2.77 9.04 3.49
N ILE A 69 -2.93 8.09 4.42
CA ILE A 69 -4.12 7.97 5.29
C ILE A 69 -3.91 8.76 6.59
N THR A 70 -4.46 9.97 6.65
CA THR A 70 -4.47 10.79 7.86
C THR A 70 -5.42 10.22 8.93
N SER A 71 -6.55 9.62 8.56
CA SER A 71 -7.53 9.13 9.53
C SER A 71 -8.31 7.89 9.08
N LEU A 72 -8.57 6.98 10.04
CA LEU A 72 -9.45 5.83 9.91
C LEU A 72 -10.73 6.09 10.71
N GLY A 73 -11.82 6.42 10.04
CA GLY A 73 -13.14 6.61 10.64
C GLY A 73 -13.93 5.29 10.74
N ASN A 74 -15.19 5.37 11.18
CA ASN A 74 -16.02 4.18 11.36
C ASN A 74 -16.48 3.55 10.03
N SER A 75 -16.84 4.38 9.04
CA SER A 75 -17.44 3.94 7.76
C SER A 75 -16.59 4.28 6.52
N PHE A 76 -15.61 5.18 6.68
CA PHE A 76 -14.70 5.66 5.66
C PHE A 76 -13.34 5.97 6.28
N PHE A 77 -12.31 6.05 5.44
CA PHE A 77 -11.00 6.60 5.78
C PHE A 77 -10.77 7.90 5.01
N THR A 78 -9.95 8.80 5.56
CA THR A 78 -9.67 10.13 5.00
C THR A 78 -8.18 10.28 4.72
N LEU A 79 -7.87 10.81 3.54
CA LEU A 79 -6.51 11.03 3.07
C LEU A 79 -6.01 12.45 3.34
N GLU A 80 -4.70 12.66 3.20
CA GLU A 80 -4.05 13.98 3.31
C GLU A 80 -4.64 15.01 2.34
N ASN A 81 -5.05 14.57 1.14
CA ASN A 81 -5.76 15.39 0.15
C ASN A 81 -7.25 15.63 0.49
N SER A 82 -7.67 15.39 1.74
CA SER A 82 -9.05 15.47 2.25
C SER A 82 -10.08 14.51 1.60
N SER A 83 -9.68 13.67 0.65
CA SER A 83 -10.59 12.67 0.05
C SER A 83 -11.01 11.64 1.09
N SER A 84 -12.33 11.48 1.26
CA SER A 84 -12.90 10.47 2.15
C SER A 84 -13.44 9.28 1.34
N ILE A 85 -12.93 8.07 1.63
CA ILE A 85 -13.17 6.86 0.85
C ILE A 85 -13.93 5.83 1.72
N PRO A 86 -15.20 5.52 1.39
CA PRO A 86 -15.96 4.48 2.09
C PRO A 86 -15.35 3.08 1.96
N TYR A 87 -15.25 2.36 3.08
CA TYR A 87 -14.63 1.02 3.12
C TYR A 87 -15.29 -0.01 2.19
N HIS A 88 -16.57 0.17 1.85
CA HIS A 88 -17.28 -0.72 0.94
C HIS A 88 -16.73 -0.68 -0.50
N ARG A 89 -15.97 0.36 -0.88
CA ARG A 89 -15.31 0.49 -2.20
C ARG A 89 -14.00 -0.28 -2.30
N ILE A 90 -13.40 -0.69 -1.18
CA ILE A 90 -12.12 -1.42 -1.16
C ILE A 90 -12.28 -2.79 -1.83
N ARG A 91 -11.35 -3.10 -2.75
CA ARG A 91 -11.29 -4.34 -3.52
C ARG A 91 -10.12 -5.25 -3.12
N ARG A 92 -8.99 -4.67 -2.71
CA ARG A 92 -7.78 -5.38 -2.26
C ARG A 92 -7.06 -4.50 -1.23
N ILE A 93 -6.44 -5.11 -0.22
CA ILE A 93 -5.44 -4.46 0.63
C ILE A 93 -4.21 -5.36 0.59
N GLU A 94 -3.06 -4.75 0.38
CA GLU A 94 -1.75 -5.37 0.43
C GLU A 94 -0.92 -4.76 1.55
N TYR A 95 0.05 -5.52 2.03
CA TYR A 95 1.04 -5.06 2.99
C TYR A 95 2.39 -5.70 2.63
N GLY A 96 3.43 -4.88 2.42
CA GLY A 96 4.77 -5.38 2.07
C GLY A 96 4.84 -6.20 0.77
N GLY A 97 3.83 -6.08 -0.10
CA GLY A 97 3.64 -6.90 -1.31
C GLY A 97 2.73 -8.14 -1.14
N GLU A 98 2.35 -8.52 0.09
CA GLU A 98 1.47 -9.67 0.34
C GLU A 98 -0.01 -9.24 0.46
N VAL A 99 -0.94 -10.06 -0.06
CA VAL A 99 -2.38 -9.72 -0.15
C VAL A 99 -3.13 -10.10 1.12
N VAL A 100 -3.18 -9.19 2.09
CA VAL A 100 -3.89 -9.40 3.38
C VAL A 100 -5.42 -9.33 3.27
N TYR A 101 -5.98 -8.71 2.21
CA TYR A 101 -7.43 -8.69 1.98
C TYR A 101 -7.80 -8.61 0.49
N ARG A 102 -8.90 -9.28 0.10
CA ARG A 102 -9.51 -9.18 -1.24
C ARG A 102 -11.04 -9.33 -1.17
N LYS A 103 -11.78 -8.50 -1.92
CA LYS A 103 -13.25 -8.47 -1.97
C LYS A 103 -13.78 -9.05 -3.29
N GLY A 104 -13.94 -10.36 -3.33
CA GLY A 104 -14.48 -11.14 -4.46
C GLY A 104 -14.30 -12.64 -4.21
N LYS A 105 -14.74 -13.49 -5.16
CA LYS A 105 -14.37 -14.92 -5.11
C LYS A 105 -12.83 -15.06 -5.14
N GLY A 106 -12.32 -16.02 -4.39
CA GLY A 106 -10.89 -16.26 -4.25
C GLY A 106 -10.28 -16.95 -5.47
N GLN A 107 -8.96 -17.11 -5.42
CA GLN A 107 -8.08 -17.69 -6.43
C GLN A 107 -7.96 -16.88 -7.74
N GLY A 108 -6.71 -16.87 -8.22
CA GLY A 108 -6.17 -15.97 -9.23
C GLY A 108 -4.67 -15.85 -8.98
N GLN A 109 -3.99 -17.00 -8.91
CA GLN A 109 -2.54 -17.07 -8.86
C GLN A 109 -2.03 -16.73 -10.26
N GLY A 110 -1.48 -15.52 -10.43
CA GLY A 110 -0.78 -15.10 -11.64
C GLY A 110 0.69 -15.49 -11.57
N GLN A 111 0.99 -16.80 -11.62
CA GLN A 111 2.32 -17.31 -11.93
C GLN A 111 2.24 -18.09 -13.23
N GLY A 112 3.29 -18.00 -14.06
CA GLY A 112 3.28 -18.49 -15.43
C GLY A 112 3.31 -17.35 -16.44
N GLY A 113 4.48 -16.73 -16.61
CA GLY A 113 4.80 -16.06 -17.86
C GLY A 113 5.02 -17.14 -18.91
N ASN A 114 4.13 -17.23 -19.89
CA ASN A 114 4.27 -18.15 -21.01
C ASN A 114 5.28 -17.58 -22.03
N GLU A 115 6.55 -17.79 -21.75
CA GLU A 115 7.64 -17.56 -22.71
C GLU A 115 7.41 -18.49 -23.92
N SER A 116 7.16 -17.88 -25.08
CA SER A 116 6.81 -18.52 -26.35
C SER A 116 6.92 -17.44 -27.44
N VAL A 117 7.67 -17.59 -28.53
CA VAL A 117 8.46 -18.74 -29.03
C VAL A 117 9.83 -18.23 -29.46
#